data_AF-A0A838AER4-F1
#
_entry.id   AF-A0A838AER4-F1
#
_cell.length_a   1.000
_cell.length_b   1.000
_cell.length_c   1.000
_cell.angle_alpha   90.00
_cell.angle_beta   90.00
_cell.angle_gamma   90.00
#
_symmetry.space_group_name_H-M   'P 1'
#
loop_
_entity.id
_entity.type
_entity.pdbx_description
1 polymer ?
#
loop_
_entity_poly.entity_id
_entity_poly.type
_entity_poly.pdbx_seq_one_letter_code
_entity_poly.pdbx_strand_id
1 'polypeptide(L)'
;MLLSDRDLRKDVEAGRLGLDPFDAEMVQPASIDVRLDRYFRVFDNSKYTHIDPALQQDELTSLVEQDGDDPFVLHPGEFVLASTYEQVTLPVDLAGRLEGKSSLGRLGLLTHSTAGFIDPGFSGHITLELSNVANLPITLWPGMKIGQLCLFRLSSSADFPYGTAQAGSRYQGQRGPTPSRAYQNFHRSDTSRR
;
A
#
# COMPACT_ATOMS: atom_id res chain seq x y z
N MET A 1 19.34 6.11 -3.40
CA MET A 1 19.61 7.17 -2.39
C MET A 1 18.27 7.69 -1.89
N LEU A 2 18.05 7.80 -0.57
CA LEU A 2 16.81 8.33 0.02
C LEU A 2 16.70 9.84 -0.27
N LEU A 3 15.52 10.32 -0.67
CA LEU A 3 15.28 11.73 -0.98
C LEU A 3 15.02 12.54 0.29
N SER A 4 15.60 13.74 0.35
CA SER A 4 15.32 14.74 1.38
C SER A 4 13.96 15.43 1.15
N ASP A 5 13.42 16.07 2.18
CA ASP A 5 12.24 16.92 2.08
C ASP A 5 12.33 17.98 0.97
N ARG A 6 13.50 18.58 0.76
CA ARG A 6 13.78 19.53 -0.32
C ARG A 6 13.67 18.87 -1.70
N ASP A 7 14.26 17.68 -1.86
CA ASP A 7 14.23 16.95 -3.12
C ASP A 7 12.82 16.43 -3.43
N LEU A 8 12.08 15.99 -2.40
CA LEU A 8 10.68 15.59 -2.52
C LEU A 8 9.82 16.75 -3.04
N ARG A 9 9.92 17.93 -2.40
CA ARG A 9 9.19 19.13 -2.87
C ARG A 9 9.53 19.48 -4.31
N LYS A 10 10.83 19.47 -4.65
CA LYS A 10 11.31 19.74 -6.01
C LYS A 10 10.72 18.77 -7.05
N ASP A 11 10.72 17.46 -6.77
CA ASP A 11 10.19 16.47 -7.70
C ASP A 11 8.65 16.54 -7.83
N VAL A 12 7.93 16.96 -6.77
CA VAL A 12 6.47 17.26 -6.83
C VAL A 12 6.20 18.53 -7.65
N GLU A 13 6.89 19.63 -7.35
CA GLU A 13 6.74 20.92 -8.06
C GLU A 13 7.07 20.79 -9.56
N ALA A 14 8.03 19.94 -9.90
CA ALA A 14 8.39 19.64 -11.29
C ALA A 14 7.41 18.68 -11.99
N GLY A 15 6.36 18.20 -11.30
CA GLY A 15 5.37 17.25 -11.84
C GLY A 15 5.93 15.85 -12.12
N ARG A 16 7.12 15.53 -11.60
CA ARG A 16 7.73 14.20 -11.77
C ARG A 16 7.16 13.17 -10.81
N LEU A 17 6.90 13.61 -9.58
CA LEU A 17 6.30 12.82 -8.52
C LEU A 17 4.86 13.29 -8.31
N GLY A 18 3.89 12.42 -8.55
CA GLY A 18 2.48 12.70 -8.30
C GLY A 18 2.04 12.20 -6.94
N LEU A 19 1.47 13.08 -6.12
CA LEU A 19 0.62 12.73 -4.99
C LEU A 19 -0.68 13.50 -5.15
N ASP A 20 -1.81 12.82 -5.25
CA ASP A 20 -3.12 13.45 -5.42
C ASP A 20 -4.11 12.97 -4.34
N PRO A 21 -4.53 13.84 -3.39
CA PRO A 21 -4.13 15.25 -3.26
C PRO A 21 -2.78 15.42 -2.54
N PHE A 22 -1.94 16.33 -3.04
CA PHE A 22 -0.71 16.74 -2.36
C PHE A 22 -1.00 17.81 -1.28
N ASP A 23 -0.42 17.62 -0.11
CA ASP A 23 -0.46 18.58 1.00
C ASP A 23 0.97 18.83 1.49
N ALA A 24 1.43 20.08 1.38
CA ALA A 24 2.79 20.46 1.74
C ALA A 24 3.08 20.30 3.24
N GLU A 25 2.06 20.31 4.11
CA GLU A 25 2.21 20.09 5.55
C GLU A 25 2.49 18.61 5.88
N MET A 26 2.25 17.70 4.93
CA MET A 26 2.56 16.27 5.10
C MET A 26 4.04 15.95 4.86
N VAL A 27 4.81 16.87 4.29
CA VAL A 27 6.24 16.65 4.03
C VAL A 27 7.03 16.61 5.35
N GLN A 28 7.79 15.53 5.53
CA GLN A 28 8.68 15.26 6.66
C GLN A 28 10.15 15.29 6.17
N PRO A 29 11.17 15.28 7.05
CA PRO A 29 12.58 15.47 6.67
C PRO A 29 13.11 14.55 5.54
N ALA A 30 12.54 13.34 5.38
CA ALA A 30 12.92 12.40 4.33
C ALA A 30 11.74 11.50 3.88
N SER A 31 10.51 11.97 4.06
CA SER A 31 9.29 11.24 3.71
C SER A 31 8.11 12.19 3.51
N ILE A 32 6.98 11.68 3.03
CA ILE A 32 5.70 12.40 3.01
C ILE A 32 4.68 11.56 3.75
N ASP A 33 4.06 12.10 4.80
CA ASP A 33 2.96 11.43 5.48
C ASP A 33 1.82 11.14 4.48
N VAL A 34 1.23 9.95 4.56
CA VAL A 34 0.05 9.57 3.77
C VAL A 34 -1.14 9.29 4.68
N ARG A 35 -2.33 9.49 4.14
CA ARG A 35 -3.59 9.37 4.87
C ARG A 35 -4.31 8.06 4.54
N LEU A 36 -5.16 7.61 5.44
CA LEU A 36 -6.02 6.44 5.27
C LEU A 36 -7.23 6.80 4.41
N ASP A 37 -7.52 6.02 3.35
CA ASP A 37 -8.79 6.12 2.61
C ASP A 37 -9.91 5.42 3.39
N ARG A 38 -11.16 5.62 2.97
CA ARG A 38 -12.35 5.04 3.60
C ARG A 38 -12.65 3.59 3.22
N TYR A 39 -11.83 2.99 2.36
CA TYR A 39 -12.03 1.64 1.83
C TYR A 39 -11.22 0.60 2.58
N PHE A 40 -11.91 -0.40 3.12
CA PHE A 40 -11.34 -1.52 3.85
C PHE A 40 -11.80 -2.85 3.25
N ARG A 41 -10.99 -3.89 3.40
CA ARG A 41 -11.36 -5.26 3.07
C ARG A 41 -11.12 -6.15 4.26
N VAL A 42 -12.20 -6.79 4.69
CA VAL A 42 -12.21 -7.75 5.80
C VAL A 42 -12.23 -9.17 5.24
N PHE A 43 -11.51 -10.09 5.87
CA PHE A 43 -11.45 -11.50 5.44
C PHE A 43 -12.70 -12.24 5.88
N ASP A 44 -13.41 -12.84 4.92
CA ASP A 44 -14.57 -13.65 5.20
C ASP A 44 -14.16 -15.13 5.31
N ASN A 45 -13.85 -15.53 6.54
CA ASN A 45 -13.37 -16.87 6.87
C ASN A 45 -14.44 -17.97 6.69
N SER A 46 -15.68 -17.61 6.37
CA SER A 46 -16.79 -18.57 6.24
C SER A 46 -17.01 -19.08 4.81
N LYS A 47 -16.45 -18.38 3.80
CA LYS A 47 -16.73 -18.68 2.38
C LYS A 47 -15.85 -19.77 1.76
N TYR A 48 -14.63 -19.93 2.26
CA TYR A 48 -13.67 -20.87 1.71
C TYR A 48 -13.09 -21.76 2.81
N THR A 49 -12.70 -22.97 2.45
CA THR A 49 -12.02 -23.89 3.38
C THR A 49 -10.55 -23.54 3.58
N HIS A 50 -9.93 -22.85 2.61
CA HIS A 50 -8.53 -22.44 2.62
C HIS A 50 -8.28 -21.31 1.60
N ILE A 51 -7.10 -20.70 1.70
CA ILE A 51 -6.55 -19.78 0.70
C ILE A 51 -5.53 -20.56 -0.14
N ASP A 52 -5.73 -20.63 -1.45
CA ASP A 52 -4.74 -21.13 -2.41
C ASP A 52 -4.30 -19.98 -3.32
N PRO A 53 -3.06 -19.49 -3.21
CA PRO A 53 -2.54 -18.40 -4.04
C PRO A 53 -2.56 -18.68 -5.55
N ALA A 54 -2.68 -19.95 -5.97
CA ALA A 54 -2.80 -20.35 -7.37
C ALA A 54 -4.21 -20.17 -7.93
N LEU A 55 -5.22 -20.02 -7.06
CA LEU A 55 -6.63 -19.94 -7.44
C LEU A 55 -7.16 -18.51 -7.31
N GLN A 56 -8.10 -18.16 -8.19
CA GLN A 56 -8.84 -16.91 -8.08
C GLN A 56 -9.94 -17.08 -7.02
N GLN A 57 -9.87 -16.30 -5.95
CA GLN A 57 -10.80 -16.34 -4.82
C GLN A 57 -11.30 -14.93 -4.49
N ASP A 58 -11.98 -14.28 -5.45
CA ASP A 58 -12.35 -12.86 -5.35
C ASP A 58 -13.29 -12.55 -4.18
N GLU A 59 -14.05 -13.53 -3.69
CA GLU A 59 -14.94 -13.38 -2.53
C GLU A 59 -14.24 -13.59 -1.17
N LEU A 60 -12.91 -13.80 -1.15
CA LEU A 60 -12.16 -14.03 0.09
C LEU A 60 -12.27 -12.84 1.05
N THR A 61 -12.50 -11.65 0.50
CA THR A 61 -12.69 -10.42 1.27
C THR A 61 -13.95 -9.69 0.86
N SER A 62 -14.59 -9.04 1.83
CA SER A 62 -15.70 -8.12 1.59
C SER A 62 -15.21 -6.68 1.70
N LEU A 63 -15.62 -5.83 0.75
CA LEU A 63 -15.34 -4.39 0.80
C LEU A 63 -16.26 -3.74 1.84
N VAL A 64 -15.67 -2.97 2.74
CA VAL A 64 -16.35 -2.11 3.70
C VAL A 64 -15.93 -0.67 3.39
N GLU A 65 -16.91 0.19 3.18
CA GLU A 65 -16.71 1.63 3.02
C GLU A 65 -17.23 2.30 4.29
N GLN A 66 -16.37 3.08 4.94
CA GLN A 66 -16.80 3.90 6.07
C GLN A 66 -17.24 5.28 5.57
N ASP A 67 -18.31 5.79 6.15
CA ASP A 67 -18.64 7.20 5.99
C ASP A 67 -17.56 8.03 6.69
N GLY A 68 -17.17 9.18 6.11
CA GLY A 68 -15.99 9.94 6.55
C GLY A 68 -16.03 10.40 8.02
N ASP A 69 -17.21 10.36 8.65
CA ASP A 69 -17.44 10.72 10.05
C ASP A 69 -17.35 9.52 11.02
N ASP A 70 -17.30 8.28 10.53
CA ASP A 70 -17.27 7.05 11.33
C ASP A 70 -15.92 6.31 11.20
N PRO A 71 -15.39 5.73 12.30
CA PRO A 71 -14.16 4.96 12.26
C PRO A 71 -14.41 3.51 11.84
N PHE A 72 -13.42 2.91 11.18
CA PHE A 72 -13.28 1.46 11.12
C PHE A 72 -12.68 0.93 12.43
N VAL A 73 -13.33 -0.04 13.08
CA VAL A 73 -12.80 -0.67 14.30
C VAL A 73 -11.98 -1.90 13.92
N LEU A 74 -10.66 -1.85 14.13
CA LEU A 74 -9.78 -2.99 13.94
C LEU A 74 -9.60 -3.75 15.26
N HIS A 75 -10.15 -4.97 15.37
CA HIS A 75 -10.09 -5.73 16.62
C HIS A 75 -8.72 -6.38 16.85
N PRO A 76 -8.37 -6.68 18.12
CA PRO A 76 -7.15 -7.41 18.46
C PRO A 76 -6.99 -8.72 17.66
N GLY A 77 -5.83 -8.91 17.05
CA GLY A 77 -5.49 -10.09 16.26
C GLY A 77 -6.03 -10.09 14.83
N GLU A 78 -6.77 -9.07 14.41
CA GLU A 78 -7.29 -8.98 13.04
C GLU A 78 -6.26 -8.43 12.05
N PHE A 79 -6.46 -8.83 10.80
CA PHE A 79 -5.75 -8.35 9.62
C PHE A 79 -6.77 -7.87 8.58
N VAL A 80 -6.58 -6.67 8.06
CA VAL A 80 -7.43 -6.09 7.00
C VAL A 80 -6.57 -5.46 5.92
N LEU A 81 -7.11 -5.37 4.70
CA LEU A 81 -6.54 -4.50 3.68
C LEU A 81 -7.22 -3.14 3.76
N ALA A 82 -6.45 -2.06 3.65
CA ALA A 82 -6.97 -0.71 3.49
C ALA A 82 -6.26 -0.02 2.32
N SER A 83 -6.47 1.28 2.12
CA SER A 83 -5.83 2.01 1.05
C SER A 83 -5.34 3.38 1.50
N THR A 84 -4.33 3.92 0.84
CA THR A 84 -3.98 5.34 0.99
C THR A 84 -5.05 6.21 0.36
N TYR A 85 -5.34 7.35 0.99
CA TYR A 85 -6.20 8.37 0.43
C TYR A 85 -5.56 9.01 -0.81
N GLU A 86 -4.24 9.22 -0.77
CA GLU A 86 -3.48 9.73 -1.89
C GLU A 86 -3.33 8.67 -2.99
N GLN A 87 -3.53 9.09 -4.24
CA GLN A 87 -3.01 8.41 -5.41
C GLN A 87 -1.54 8.81 -5.59
N VAL A 88 -0.64 7.83 -5.67
CA VAL A 88 0.80 8.04 -5.86
C VAL A 88 1.16 7.69 -7.30
N THR A 89 1.94 8.54 -7.96
CA THR A 89 2.50 8.31 -9.29
C THR A 89 4.01 8.52 -9.29
N LEU A 90 4.77 7.45 -9.55
CA LEU A 90 6.23 7.48 -9.54
C LEU A 90 6.80 7.56 -10.96
N PRO A 91 7.86 8.35 -11.19
CA PRO A 91 8.61 8.29 -12.44
C PRO A 91 9.42 6.97 -12.52
N VAL A 92 9.98 6.69 -13.69
CA VAL A 92 10.71 5.43 -13.97
C VAL A 92 12.08 5.33 -13.29
N ASP A 93 12.55 6.39 -12.63
CA ASP A 93 13.85 6.47 -11.95
C ASP A 93 13.75 6.61 -10.42
N LEU A 94 12.53 6.53 -9.86
CA LEU A 94 12.28 6.51 -8.42
C LEU A 94 11.53 5.24 -8.02
N ALA A 95 11.88 4.70 -6.86
CA ALA A 95 11.08 3.69 -6.16
C ALA A 95 10.62 4.25 -4.82
N GLY A 96 9.44 3.85 -4.36
CA GLY A 96 8.92 4.22 -3.05
C GLY A 96 9.01 3.08 -2.05
N ARG A 97 8.95 3.42 -0.77
CA ARG A 97 8.65 2.49 0.31
C ARG A 97 7.63 3.13 1.21
N LEU A 98 6.56 2.40 1.47
CA LEU A 98 5.58 2.83 2.45
C LEU A 98 5.99 2.27 3.82
N GLU A 99 6.01 3.15 4.81
CA GLU A 99 6.37 2.82 6.18
C GLU A 99 5.23 3.17 7.13
N GLY A 100 5.13 2.42 8.23
CA GLY A 100 4.28 2.82 9.35
C GLY A 100 4.82 4.06 10.07
N LYS A 101 3.97 4.64 10.92
CA LYS A 101 4.37 5.73 11.83
C LYS A 101 4.73 5.17 13.20
N SER A 102 5.82 5.65 13.80
CA SER A 102 6.24 5.22 15.15
C SER A 102 5.15 5.44 16.20
N SER A 103 4.38 6.52 16.09
CA SER A 103 3.25 6.81 16.98
C SER A 103 2.19 5.71 16.96
N LEU A 104 1.90 5.14 15.79
CA LEU A 104 0.90 4.08 15.62
C LEU A 104 1.46 2.72 16.04
N GLY A 105 2.73 2.43 15.72
CA GLY A 105 3.39 1.22 16.18
C GLY A 105 3.42 1.10 17.71
N ARG A 106 3.54 2.23 18.44
CA ARG A 106 3.47 2.27 19.91
C ARG A 106 2.09 1.96 20.48
N LEU A 107 1.04 1.98 19.66
CA LEU A 107 -0.33 1.58 20.02
C LEU A 107 -0.64 0.14 19.59
N GLY A 108 0.33 -0.58 19.02
CA GLY A 108 0.13 -1.93 18.49
C GLY A 108 -0.54 -1.97 17.12
N LEU A 109 -0.63 -0.84 16.40
CA LEU A 109 -1.03 -0.83 15.00
C LEU A 109 0.19 -1.05 14.10
N LEU A 110 0.20 -2.16 13.37
CA LEU A 110 1.22 -2.46 12.38
C LEU A 110 0.69 -2.12 10.99
N THR A 111 1.38 -1.20 10.31
CA THR A 111 1.21 -0.97 8.88
C THR A 111 2.26 -1.82 8.17
N HIS A 112 1.85 -3.00 7.73
CA HIS A 112 2.68 -3.87 6.92
C HIS A 112 2.74 -3.37 5.47
N SER A 113 3.92 -3.49 4.89
CA SER A 113 4.15 -3.52 3.45
C SER A 113 5.06 -4.71 3.21
N THR A 114 4.47 -5.92 3.25
CA THR A 114 5.24 -7.16 2.99
C THR A 114 5.84 -7.14 1.58
N ALA A 115 5.16 -6.51 0.63
CA ALA A 115 5.76 -5.94 -0.58
C ALA A 115 6.37 -4.56 -0.27
N GLY A 116 7.62 -4.55 0.19
CA GLY A 116 8.26 -3.35 0.75
C GLY A 116 8.62 -2.24 -0.25
N PHE A 117 8.31 -2.37 -1.53
CA PHE A 117 8.61 -1.35 -2.55
C PHE A 117 7.39 -1.01 -3.39
N ILE A 118 7.28 0.27 -3.72
CA ILE A 118 6.39 0.80 -4.75
C ILE A 118 7.25 1.01 -5.99
N ASP A 119 6.95 0.27 -7.04
CA ASP A 119 7.82 0.17 -8.21
C ASP A 119 7.87 1.46 -9.05
N PRO A 120 9.00 1.72 -9.74
CA PRO A 120 9.10 2.83 -10.70
C PRO A 120 8.03 2.72 -11.80
N GLY A 121 7.36 3.83 -12.11
CA GLY A 121 6.24 3.87 -13.06
C GLY A 121 4.87 3.46 -12.48
N PHE A 122 4.80 3.05 -11.21
CA PHE A 122 3.53 2.81 -10.54
C PHE A 122 2.67 4.08 -10.52
N SER A 123 1.37 3.93 -10.79
CA SER A 123 0.36 4.96 -10.55
C SER A 123 -0.89 4.32 -9.94
N GLY A 124 -1.32 4.79 -8.77
CA GLY A 124 -2.50 4.26 -8.09
C GLY A 124 -2.52 4.58 -6.60
N HIS A 125 -3.59 4.18 -5.92
CA HIS A 125 -3.62 4.16 -4.46
C HIS A 125 -2.79 2.98 -3.94
N ILE A 126 -2.12 3.12 -2.81
CA ILE A 126 -1.32 2.03 -2.23
C ILE A 126 -2.24 1.19 -1.34
N THR A 127 -2.21 -0.13 -1.51
CA THR A 127 -2.89 -1.05 -0.58
C THR A 127 -2.08 -1.15 0.71
N LEU A 128 -2.76 -0.99 1.84
CA LEU A 128 -2.19 -1.09 3.19
C LEU A 128 -2.55 -2.45 3.78
N GLU A 129 -1.61 -3.09 4.44
CA GLU A 129 -1.82 -4.33 5.18
C GLU A 129 -1.82 -3.97 6.67
N LEU A 130 -2.99 -3.89 7.31
CA LEU A 130 -3.13 -3.39 8.68
C LEU A 130 -3.39 -4.53 9.67
N SER A 131 -2.61 -4.57 10.75
CA SER A 131 -2.81 -5.52 11.85
C SER A 131 -2.85 -4.81 13.20
N ASN A 132 -3.75 -5.27 14.07
CA ASN A 132 -3.78 -4.88 15.47
C ASN A 132 -3.16 -5.97 16.34
N VAL A 133 -1.98 -5.71 16.88
CA VAL A 133 -1.27 -6.60 17.81
C VAL A 133 -1.41 -6.16 19.28
N ALA A 134 -2.21 -5.13 19.55
CA ALA A 134 -2.59 -4.75 20.90
C ALA A 134 -3.68 -5.68 21.47
N ASN A 135 -4.04 -5.45 22.73
CA ASN A 135 -5.12 -6.16 23.42
C ASN A 135 -6.45 -5.39 23.45
N LEU A 136 -6.53 -4.22 22.80
CA LEU A 136 -7.72 -3.39 22.69
C LEU A 136 -8.03 -3.07 21.22
N PRO A 137 -9.30 -2.90 20.84
CA PRO A 137 -9.66 -2.43 19.50
C PRO A 137 -9.07 -1.04 19.21
N ILE A 138 -8.68 -0.81 17.96
CA ILE A 138 -8.15 0.48 17.49
C ILE A 138 -9.15 1.08 16.51
N THR A 139 -9.56 2.33 16.73
CA THR A 139 -10.37 3.09 15.77
C THR A 139 -9.48 3.70 14.70
N LEU A 140 -9.75 3.35 13.45
CA LEU A 140 -9.06 3.84 12.27
C LEU A 140 -9.98 4.82 11.55
N TRP A 141 -9.58 6.08 11.53
CA TRP A 141 -10.39 7.17 10.99
C TRP A 141 -9.99 7.46 9.54
N PRO A 142 -10.92 7.41 8.57
CA PRO A 142 -10.65 7.93 7.22
C PRO A 142 -10.05 9.34 7.30
N GLY A 143 -9.00 9.60 6.52
CA GLY A 143 -8.26 10.86 6.52
C GLY A 143 -7.15 10.97 7.59
N MET A 144 -7.04 10.05 8.55
CA MET A 144 -5.93 10.08 9.52
C MET A 144 -4.58 9.76 8.85
N LYS A 145 -3.49 10.34 9.38
CA LYS A 145 -2.12 9.94 8.99
C LYS A 145 -1.88 8.49 9.37
N ILE A 146 -1.65 7.62 8.39
CA ILE A 146 -1.53 6.16 8.61
C ILE A 146 -0.11 5.65 8.37
N GLY A 147 0.64 6.32 7.50
CA GLY A 147 1.97 5.92 7.11
C GLY A 147 2.78 7.09 6.58
N GLN A 148 3.93 6.78 6.00
CA GLN A 148 4.80 7.74 5.35
C GLN A 148 5.48 7.11 4.14
N LEU A 149 5.55 7.86 3.05
CA LEU A 149 6.17 7.49 1.79
C LEU A 149 7.62 7.97 1.77
N CYS A 150 8.55 7.03 1.73
CA CYS A 150 9.99 7.27 1.58
C CYS A 150 10.39 6.98 0.13
N LEU A 151 11.06 7.91 -0.55
CA LEU A 151 11.46 7.71 -1.96
C LEU A 151 12.96 7.53 -2.13
N PHE A 152 13.31 6.64 -3.04
CA PHE A 152 14.68 6.28 -3.36
C PHE A 152 14.96 6.54 -4.84
N ARG A 153 16.01 7.30 -5.12
CA ARG A 153 16.57 7.38 -6.47
C ARG A 153 17.21 6.04 -6.85
N LEU A 154 16.82 5.49 -7.99
CA LEU A 154 17.45 4.33 -8.59
C LEU A 154 18.85 4.67 -9.13
N SER A 155 19.68 3.66 -9.34
CA SER A 155 20.99 3.82 -9.98
C SER A 155 20.88 4.24 -11.45
N SER A 156 19.80 3.81 -12.12
CA SER A 156 19.42 4.13 -13.49
C SER A 156 17.91 3.96 -13.63
N SER A 157 17.32 4.52 -14.69
CA SER A 157 15.89 4.29 -14.99
C SER A 157 15.60 2.81 -15.21
N ALA A 158 14.41 2.37 -14.82
CA ALA A 158 13.94 1.02 -15.09
C ALA A 158 13.62 0.84 -16.58
N ASP A 159 14.15 -0.23 -17.21
CA ASP A 159 13.88 -0.55 -18.62
C ASP A 159 12.41 -0.95 -18.84
N PHE A 160 11.84 -1.69 -17.89
CA PHE A 160 10.45 -2.16 -17.90
C PHE A 160 9.74 -1.69 -16.63
N PRO A 161 9.36 -0.41 -16.57
CA PRO A 161 8.65 0.14 -15.41
C PRO A 161 7.29 -0.55 -15.20
N TYR A 162 6.73 -0.37 -14.00
CA TYR A 162 5.45 -0.92 -13.62
C TYR A 162 4.34 -0.46 -14.57
N GLY A 163 3.43 -1.37 -14.90
CA GLY A 163 2.34 -1.14 -15.86
C GLY A 163 2.69 -1.48 -17.31
N THR A 164 3.94 -1.77 -17.64
CA THR A 164 4.32 -2.30 -18.96
C THR A 164 3.93 -3.77 -19.09
N ALA A 165 3.72 -4.24 -20.33
CA ALA A 165 3.39 -5.64 -20.60
C ALA A 165 4.50 -6.60 -20.14
N GLN A 166 5.76 -6.19 -20.28
CA GLN A 166 6.94 -6.97 -19.88
C GLN A 166 7.03 -7.14 -18.36
N ALA A 167 6.65 -6.11 -17.59
CA ALA A 167 6.64 -6.19 -16.13
C ALA A 167 5.55 -7.14 -15.61
N GLY A 168 4.50 -7.43 -16.40
CA GLY A 168 3.40 -8.30 -15.97
C GLY A 168 2.67 -7.77 -14.73
N SER A 169 2.67 -6.44 -14.56
CA SER A 169 2.11 -5.73 -13.41
C SER A 169 0.61 -6.00 -13.25
N ARG A 170 0.17 -6.13 -11.99
CA ARG A 170 -1.21 -6.57 -11.69
C ARG A 170 -2.11 -5.46 -11.18
N TYR A 171 -1.56 -4.34 -10.71
CA TYR A 171 -2.29 -3.36 -9.91
C TYR A 171 -2.12 -1.91 -10.41
N GLN A 172 -1.73 -1.72 -11.67
CA GLN A 172 -1.57 -0.39 -12.23
C GLN A 172 -2.93 0.31 -12.31
N GLY A 173 -3.00 1.55 -11.83
CA GLY A 173 -4.22 2.36 -11.80
C GLY A 173 -5.21 1.96 -10.71
N GLN A 174 -4.81 1.18 -9.70
CA GLN A 174 -5.77 0.69 -8.71
C GLN A 174 -6.40 1.81 -7.87
N ARG A 175 -7.71 1.67 -7.59
CA ARG A 175 -8.44 2.46 -6.60
C ARG A 175 -8.91 1.56 -5.46
N GLY A 176 -8.57 1.96 -4.24
CA GLY A 176 -8.87 1.18 -3.03
C GLY A 176 -8.00 -0.08 -2.89
N PRO A 177 -8.28 -0.93 -1.89
CA PRO A 177 -7.56 -2.17 -1.69
C PRO A 177 -8.02 -3.23 -2.70
N THR A 178 -7.36 -3.35 -3.85
CA THR A 178 -7.70 -4.39 -4.83
C THR A 178 -7.50 -5.80 -4.23
N PRO A 179 -8.42 -6.76 -4.44
CA PRO A 179 -8.16 -8.16 -4.09
C PRO A 179 -6.89 -8.71 -4.73
N SER A 180 -6.29 -9.71 -4.09
CA SER A 180 -5.09 -10.37 -4.60
C SER A 180 -5.32 -10.95 -6.00
N ARG A 181 -4.35 -10.72 -6.88
CA ARG A 181 -4.26 -11.31 -8.22
C ARG A 181 -3.09 -12.30 -8.31
N ALA A 182 -2.68 -12.88 -7.18
CA ALA A 182 -1.53 -13.81 -7.11
C ALA A 182 -1.64 -14.99 -8.09
N TYR A 183 -2.86 -15.44 -8.40
CA TYR A 183 -3.14 -16.49 -9.37
C TYR A 183 -2.66 -16.15 -10.79
N GLN A 184 -2.60 -14.86 -11.15
CA GLN A 184 -2.11 -14.41 -12.45
C GLN A 184 -0.59 -14.64 -12.54
N ASN A 185 -0.16 -15.42 -13.52
CA ASN A 185 1.23 -15.86 -13.66
C ASN A 185 1.76 -16.59 -12.41
N PHE A 186 0.89 -17.30 -11.68
CA PHE A 186 1.32 -18.15 -10.58
C PHE A 186 2.29 -19.22 -11.10
N HIS A 187 3.45 -19.33 -10.46
CA HIS A 187 4.49 -20.28 -10.84
C HIS A 187 4.81 -21.19 -9.66
N ARG A 188 4.88 -22.51 -9.91
CA ARG A 188 5.31 -23.51 -8.94
C ARG A 188 6.32 -24.44 -9.58
N SER A 189 7.52 -24.51 -8.99
CA SER A 189 8.56 -25.44 -9.41
C SER A 189 8.42 -26.78 -8.69
N ASP A 190 8.81 -27.87 -9.36
CA ASP A 190 9.02 -29.15 -8.69
C ASP A 190 10.34 -29.11 -7.90
N THR A 191 10.26 -29.34 -6.59
CA THR A 191 11.39 -29.35 -5.67
C THR A 191 11.89 -30.77 -5.35
N SER A 192 11.40 -31.80 -6.04
CA SER A 192 11.77 -33.20 -5.83
C SER A 192 13.18 -33.60 -6.32
N ARG A 193 14.02 -32.63 -6.70
CA ARG A 193 15.41 -32.90 -7.08
C ARG A 193 16.16 -33.54 -5.91
N ARG A 194 16.70 -34.75 -6.13
CA ARG A 194 17.61 -35.45 -5.23
C ARG A 194 19.00 -34.81 -5.24
#